data_AF-A0AAE0HFP7-F1
#
_entry.id   AF-A0AAE0HFP7-F1
#
_cell.length_a   1.000
_cell.length_b   1.000
_cell.length_c   1.000
_cell.angle_alpha   90.00
_cell.angle_beta   90.00
_cell.angle_gamma   90.00
#
_symmetry.space_group_name_H-M   'P 1'
#
loop_
_entity.id
_entity.type
_entity.pdbx_description
1 polymer ?
#
loop_
_entity_poly.entity_id
_entity_poly.type
_entity_poly.pdbx_seq_one_letter_code
_entity_poly.pdbx_strand_id
1 'polypeptide(L)'
;MDQRGAPEFILEAFADPNSVRDVVRGILHTIFFLRFFSAVLPQTRDVLGLELAYVPEAEIETLIDQHVAALVRQLESERHQPHNLYDNRGGGPGLGLLGGGTPPSTTSSGGGGGGRGQITIQFLEKRRRKTWYAMRGDDEVCWESWTVKVTVADPRTEGERAKVRRASERTLHNTIMKAVTLANAHKDHIPPITTSDSNPFPYQIHVGGIGGTGGQPQQQQQQQQQQQLLQQQQQQQKHQSKEAAAAAAVTAKAAGWATRMGIY
;
A
#
# COMPACT_ATOMS: atom_id res chain seq x y z
N MET A 1 -19.48 -3.71 21.82
CA MET A 1 -18.00 -3.60 21.85
C MET A 1 -17.64 -2.63 20.76
N ASP A 2 -17.11 -1.46 21.16
CA ASP A 2 -16.91 -0.31 20.28
C ASP A 2 -16.01 -0.68 19.10
N GLN A 3 -16.46 -0.38 17.88
CA GLN A 3 -15.67 -0.45 16.65
C GLN A 3 -14.63 0.69 16.63
N ARG A 4 -13.82 0.83 17.68
CA ARG A 4 -12.62 1.65 17.57
C ARG A 4 -11.74 0.97 16.52
N GLY A 5 -11.48 1.65 15.41
CA GLY A 5 -10.63 1.12 14.36
C GLY A 5 -9.28 0.66 14.92
N ALA A 6 -8.63 -0.28 14.23
CA ALA A 6 -7.31 -0.76 14.60
C ALA A 6 -6.36 0.43 14.86
N PRO A 7 -5.63 0.45 15.99
CA PRO A 7 -4.66 1.50 16.25
C PRO A 7 -3.66 1.65 15.10
N GLU A 8 -3.46 2.90 14.68
CA GLU A 8 -2.50 3.26 13.65
C GLU A 8 -1.35 4.06 14.27
N PHE A 9 -0.13 3.60 14.03
CA PHE A 9 1.09 4.21 14.53
C PHE A 9 1.93 4.75 13.38
N ILE A 10 2.28 6.04 13.45
CA ILE A 10 3.11 6.68 12.43
C ILE A 10 4.50 6.96 12.99
N LEU A 11 5.50 6.41 12.31
CA LEU A 11 6.92 6.57 12.55
C LEU A 11 7.55 7.37 11.41
N GLU A 12 8.63 8.08 11.70
CA GLU A 12 9.35 8.89 10.71
C GLU A 12 10.79 8.41 10.60
N ALA A 13 11.27 8.23 9.38
CA ALA A 13 12.63 7.84 9.09
C ALA A 13 13.27 8.88 8.18
N PHE A 14 14.50 9.25 8.51
CA PHE A 14 15.34 10.13 7.72
C PHE A 14 16.63 9.40 7.38
N ALA A 15 17.01 9.40 6.11
CA ALA A 15 18.18 8.69 5.64
C ALA A 15 18.81 9.37 4.42
N ASP A 16 20.04 8.98 4.10
CA ASP A 16 20.66 9.24 2.80
C ASP A 16 20.46 8.03 1.86
N PRO A 17 20.76 8.15 0.55
CA PRO A 17 20.48 7.09 -0.41
C PRO A 17 21.23 5.78 -0.13
N ASN A 18 22.39 5.86 0.52
CA ASN A 18 23.20 4.68 0.82
C ASN A 18 22.71 3.96 2.08
N SER A 19 22.08 4.68 3.01
CA SER A 19 21.62 4.12 4.30
C SER A 19 20.14 3.78 4.35
N VAL A 20 19.31 4.32 3.44
CA VAL A 20 17.84 4.17 3.50
C VAL A 20 17.38 2.72 3.56
N ARG A 21 18.03 1.81 2.83
CA ARG A 21 17.71 0.37 2.84
C ARG A 21 17.85 -0.20 4.24
N ASP A 22 18.99 0.03 4.87
CA ASP A 22 19.31 -0.54 6.19
C ASP A 22 18.49 0.11 7.30
N VAL A 23 18.27 1.43 7.21
CA VAL A 23 17.43 2.19 8.16
C VAL A 23 16.01 1.66 8.17
N VAL A 24 15.37 1.53 7.00
CA VAL A 24 13.99 1.03 6.91
C VAL A 24 13.91 -0.42 7.36
N ARG A 25 14.85 -1.27 6.89
CA ARG A 25 14.93 -2.68 7.30
C ARG A 25 15.05 -2.83 8.82
N GLY A 26 15.93 -2.05 9.46
CA GLY A 26 16.11 -2.07 10.92
C GLY A 26 14.85 -1.68 11.69
N ILE A 27 14.11 -0.66 11.22
CA ILE A 27 12.83 -0.26 11.82
C ILE A 27 11.80 -1.39 11.69
N LEU A 28 11.65 -1.98 10.51
CA LEU A 28 10.66 -3.05 10.27
C LEU A 28 10.96 -4.29 11.11
N HIS A 29 12.23 -4.74 11.17
CA HIS A 29 12.61 -5.86 12.04
C HIS A 29 12.33 -5.57 13.52
N THR A 30 12.54 -4.32 13.96
CA THR A 30 12.21 -3.94 15.34
C THR A 30 10.70 -4.01 15.59
N ILE A 31 9.86 -3.54 14.66
CA ILE A 31 8.40 -3.65 14.78
C ILE A 31 7.97 -5.12 14.82
N PHE A 32 8.51 -5.97 13.93
CA PHE A 32 8.26 -7.40 13.98
C PHE A 32 8.70 -8.00 15.32
N PHE A 33 9.87 -7.66 15.84
CA PHE A 33 10.31 -8.16 17.15
C PHE A 33 9.33 -7.77 18.28
N LEU A 34 8.69 -6.60 18.20
CA LEU A 34 7.72 -6.14 19.20
C LEU A 34 6.32 -6.77 19.07
N ARG A 35 6.00 -7.39 17.93
CA ARG A 35 4.63 -7.81 17.55
C ARG A 35 4.52 -9.18 16.89
N PHE A 36 5.64 -9.88 16.71
CA PHE A 36 5.68 -11.25 16.23
C PHE A 36 5.73 -12.17 17.46
N PHE A 37 4.62 -12.87 17.71
CA PHE A 37 4.43 -13.66 18.93
C PHE A 37 4.89 -15.11 18.79
N SER A 38 5.47 -15.49 17.65
CA SER A 38 6.13 -16.78 17.53
C SER A 38 7.45 -16.77 18.31
N ALA A 39 7.88 -17.94 18.76
CA ALA A 39 9.12 -18.06 19.51
C ALA A 39 10.31 -17.74 18.60
N VAL A 40 10.98 -16.62 18.84
CA VAL A 40 12.20 -16.20 18.13
C VAL A 40 13.35 -16.02 19.10
N LEU A 41 14.55 -16.40 18.67
CA LEU A 41 15.76 -16.10 19.43
C LEU A 41 16.11 -14.63 19.25
N PRO A 42 16.37 -13.88 20.35
CA PRO A 42 16.75 -12.49 20.24
C PRO A 42 18.10 -12.38 19.54
N GLN A 43 18.14 -11.59 18.47
CA GLN A 43 19.36 -11.21 17.78
C GLN A 43 19.39 -9.70 17.59
N THR A 44 20.58 -9.14 17.40
CA THR A 44 20.77 -7.72 17.10
C THR A 44 21.57 -7.53 15.82
N ARG A 45 21.38 -6.39 15.16
CA ARG A 45 22.20 -5.95 14.03
C ARG A 45 22.52 -4.46 14.15
N ASP A 46 23.74 -4.10 13.77
CA ASP A 46 24.15 -2.71 13.68
C ASP A 46 23.48 -2.00 12.49
N VAL A 47 22.83 -0.88 12.77
CA VAL A 47 22.30 0.05 11.77
C VAL A 47 22.68 1.46 12.17
N LEU A 48 23.61 2.06 11.41
CA LEU A 48 24.16 3.40 11.69
C LEU A 48 24.79 3.53 13.08
N GLY A 49 25.42 2.48 13.62
CA GLY A 49 26.01 2.51 14.97
C GLY A 49 25.03 2.19 16.09
N LEU A 50 23.79 1.79 15.77
CA LEU A 50 22.78 1.36 16.73
C LEU A 50 22.55 -0.14 16.63
N GLU A 51 22.62 -0.85 17.74
CA GLU A 51 22.25 -2.27 17.82
C GLU A 51 20.72 -2.40 17.92
N LEU A 52 20.08 -2.79 16.80
CA LEU A 52 18.63 -2.93 16.72
C LEU A 52 18.22 -4.40 16.80
N ALA A 53 17.05 -4.66 17.41
CA ALA A 53 16.48 -6.00 17.48
C ALA A 53 16.19 -6.55 16.08
N TYR A 54 16.50 -7.82 15.90
CA TYR A 54 16.44 -8.51 14.62
C TYR A 54 15.69 -9.83 14.75
N VAL A 55 14.84 -10.13 13.76
CA VAL A 55 14.07 -11.38 13.70
C VAL A 55 14.68 -12.27 12.61
N PRO A 56 15.40 -13.36 12.98
CA PRO A 56 16.09 -14.24 12.03
C PRO A 56 15.18 -15.31 11.45
N GLU A 57 14.02 -14.90 10.93
CA GLU A 57 13.05 -15.79 10.28
C GLU A 57 13.07 -15.56 8.78
N ALA A 58 13.34 -16.60 7.99
CA ALA A 58 13.62 -16.48 6.56
C ALA A 58 12.44 -15.87 5.77
N GLU A 59 11.21 -16.17 6.20
CA GLU A 59 9.99 -15.59 5.62
C GLU A 59 9.93 -14.08 5.85
N ILE A 60 10.16 -13.63 7.09
CA ILE A 60 10.15 -12.20 7.46
C ILE A 60 11.29 -11.45 6.78
N GLU A 61 12.49 -12.02 6.75
CA GLU A 61 13.65 -11.44 6.06
C GLU A 61 13.34 -11.21 4.58
N THR A 62 12.87 -12.25 3.90
CA THR A 62 12.54 -12.19 2.47
C THR A 62 11.43 -11.17 2.21
N LEU A 63 10.39 -11.15 3.05
CA LEU A 63 9.28 -10.22 2.92
C LEU A 63 9.73 -8.78 3.09
N ILE A 64 10.50 -8.48 4.14
CA ILE A 64 11.05 -7.15 4.39
C ILE A 64 11.95 -6.73 3.23
N ASP A 65 12.87 -7.58 2.80
CA ASP A 65 13.83 -7.24 1.75
C ASP A 65 13.14 -6.93 0.41
N GLN A 66 12.08 -7.68 0.07
CA GLN A 66 11.25 -7.42 -1.11
C GLN A 66 10.56 -6.04 -1.05
N HIS A 67 9.92 -5.72 0.07
CA HIS A 67 9.14 -4.48 0.21
C HIS A 67 10.06 -3.25 0.37
N VAL A 68 11.19 -3.40 1.07
CA VAL A 68 12.20 -2.35 1.15
C VAL A 68 12.81 -2.09 -0.23
N ALA A 69 13.10 -3.13 -1.02
CA ALA A 69 13.58 -2.94 -2.39
C ALA A 69 12.55 -2.21 -3.27
N ALA A 70 11.26 -2.53 -3.14
CA ALA A 70 10.19 -1.82 -3.85
C ALA A 70 10.10 -0.34 -3.42
N LEU A 71 10.18 -0.06 -2.12
CA LEU A 71 10.19 1.30 -1.58
C LEU A 71 11.39 2.10 -2.09
N VAL A 72 12.61 1.54 -2.06
CA VAL A 72 13.82 2.22 -2.54
C VAL A 72 13.70 2.58 -4.02
N ARG A 73 13.18 1.67 -4.86
CA ARG A 73 12.92 1.95 -6.28
C ARG A 73 11.91 3.08 -6.48
N GLN A 74 10.87 3.16 -5.64
CA GLN A 74 9.90 4.26 -5.67
C GLN A 74 10.53 5.58 -5.23
N LEU A 75 11.35 5.56 -4.17
CA LEU A 75 12.06 6.75 -3.69
C LEU A 75 13.02 7.28 -4.75
N GLU A 76 13.69 6.39 -5.49
CA GLU A 76 14.53 6.75 -6.63
C GLU A 76 13.71 7.36 -7.76
N SER A 77 12.55 6.80 -8.13
CA SER A 77 11.73 7.39 -9.20
C SER A 77 11.19 8.78 -8.85
N GLU A 78 10.77 9.00 -7.62
CA GLU A 78 10.33 10.33 -7.14
C GLU A 78 11.46 11.36 -7.14
N ARG A 79 12.69 10.95 -6.81
CA ARG A 79 13.88 11.83 -6.85
C ARG A 79 14.25 12.29 -8.26
N HIS A 80 14.05 11.41 -9.25
CA HIS A 80 14.37 11.71 -10.64
C HIS A 80 13.22 12.39 -11.37
N GLN A 81 12.07 12.61 -10.73
CA GLN A 81 10.98 13.34 -11.35
C GLN A 81 11.38 14.82 -11.45
N PRO A 82 11.57 15.37 -12.67
CA PRO A 82 11.80 16.79 -12.81
C PRO A 82 10.57 17.49 -12.26
N HIS A 83 10.76 18.39 -11.31
CA HIS A 83 9.69 19.28 -10.84
C HIS A 83 9.24 20.09 -12.06
N ASN A 84 8.19 19.60 -12.72
CA ASN A 84 7.65 20.17 -13.93
C ASN A 84 7.05 21.53 -13.56
N LEU A 85 7.82 22.58 -13.81
CA LEU A 85 7.39 23.97 -13.68
C LEU A 85 6.46 24.30 -14.87
N TYR A 86 5.27 23.71 -14.91
CA TYR A 86 4.16 24.25 -15.69
C TYR A 86 3.14 24.86 -14.73
N ASP A 87 3.48 26.04 -14.19
CA ASP A 87 2.46 26.95 -13.69
C ASP A 87 1.76 27.53 -14.93
N ASN A 88 0.71 26.84 -15.39
CA ASN A 88 -0.09 27.21 -16.53
C ASN A 88 -1.03 28.39 -16.16
N ARG A 89 -0.46 29.59 -16.00
CA ARG A 89 -1.21 30.84 -16.12
C ARG A 89 -1.24 31.27 -17.60
N GLY A 90 -2.15 30.67 -18.35
CA GLY A 90 -2.59 31.23 -19.62
C GLY A 90 -3.41 32.50 -19.37
N GLY A 91 -3.00 33.64 -19.95
CA GLY A 91 -3.79 34.87 -19.88
C GLY A 91 -3.17 36.17 -20.40
N GLY A 92 -2.74 36.21 -21.68
CA GLY A 92 -2.81 37.43 -22.50
C GLY A 92 -1.53 38.28 -22.71
N PRO A 93 -1.33 38.87 -23.91
CA PRO A 93 -0.28 39.84 -24.15
C PRO A 93 -0.76 41.26 -23.79
N GLY A 94 -0.12 41.89 -22.81
CA GLY A 94 -0.43 43.25 -22.38
C GLY A 94 0.84 44.09 -22.21
N LEU A 95 0.93 45.17 -22.98
CA LEU A 95 1.95 46.22 -22.94
C LEU A 95 1.94 47.02 -21.61
N GLY A 96 3.12 47.57 -21.27
CA GLY A 96 3.36 48.57 -20.21
C GLY A 96 4.13 47.98 -19.02
N LEU A 97 5.01 48.65 -18.29
CA LEU A 97 5.71 49.94 -18.32
C LEU A 97 6.71 49.85 -17.13
N LEU A 98 7.86 50.51 -17.26
CA LEU A 98 8.88 50.84 -16.25
C LEU A 98 8.49 50.65 -14.76
N GLY A 99 9.32 49.93 -14.00
CA GLY A 99 9.25 49.91 -12.54
C GLY A 99 10.34 49.04 -11.90
N GLY A 100 11.41 49.68 -11.42
CA GLY A 100 12.48 49.03 -10.68
C GLY A 100 12.06 48.57 -9.29
N GLY A 101 12.74 47.53 -8.81
CA GLY A 101 12.57 46.99 -7.46
C GLY A 101 13.20 45.61 -7.35
N THR A 102 14.50 45.56 -7.05
CA THR A 102 15.17 44.34 -6.58
C THR A 102 14.48 43.82 -5.32
N PRO A 103 13.95 42.58 -5.29
CA PRO A 103 13.46 41.99 -4.06
C PRO A 103 14.64 41.53 -3.18
N PRO A 104 14.52 41.60 -1.85
CA PRO A 104 15.56 41.15 -0.93
C PRO A 104 15.68 39.62 -0.97
N SER A 105 16.92 39.16 -0.87
CA SER A 105 17.34 37.77 -0.73
C SER A 105 16.73 37.14 0.53
N THR A 106 15.56 36.51 0.39
CA THR A 106 15.16 35.42 1.28
C THR A 106 15.94 34.19 0.83
N THR A 107 16.88 33.76 1.68
CA THR A 107 17.52 32.46 1.65
C THR A 107 16.46 31.36 1.77
N SER A 108 15.84 30.99 0.65
CA SER A 108 15.26 29.66 0.50
C SER A 108 16.44 28.70 0.50
N SER A 109 16.74 28.12 1.66
CA SER A 109 17.61 26.94 1.77
C SER A 109 17.17 25.97 0.68
N GLY A 110 18.03 25.80 -0.33
CA GLY A 110 17.71 25.07 -1.55
C GLY A 110 17.06 23.74 -1.21
N GLY A 111 15.78 23.61 -1.58
CA GLY A 111 15.04 22.36 -1.49
C GLY A 111 15.72 21.34 -2.37
N GLY A 112 16.65 20.58 -1.79
CA GLY A 112 17.25 19.43 -2.44
C GLY A 112 16.15 18.44 -2.76
N GLY A 113 16.11 18.00 -4.02
CA GLY A 113 15.19 16.98 -4.54
C GLY A 113 15.39 15.65 -3.82
N GLY A 114 14.82 15.55 -2.62
CA GLY A 114 14.80 14.36 -1.80
C GLY A 114 13.58 13.50 -2.11
N GLY A 115 13.76 12.19 -2.06
CA GLY A 115 12.69 11.22 -2.28
C GLY A 115 11.85 11.07 -1.03
N ARG A 116 10.53 10.89 -1.18
CA ARG A 116 9.64 10.60 -0.05
C ARG A 116 8.86 9.33 -0.32
N GLY A 117 8.47 8.64 0.74
CA GLY A 117 7.77 7.38 0.59
C GLY A 117 7.28 6.89 1.93
N GLN A 118 6.50 5.84 1.93
CA GLN A 118 6.07 5.18 3.15
C GLN A 118 5.92 3.69 2.95
N ILE A 119 6.08 2.96 4.05
CA ILE A 119 5.86 1.52 4.12
C ILE A 119 5.02 1.23 5.34
N THR A 120 4.01 0.39 5.19
CA THR A 120 3.03 0.09 6.23
C THR A 120 3.01 -1.41 6.52
N ILE A 121 3.16 -1.79 7.78
CA ILE A 121 2.93 -3.15 8.28
C ILE A 121 1.54 -3.19 8.91
N GLN A 122 0.74 -4.20 8.57
CA GLN A 122 -0.52 -4.50 9.23
C GLN A 122 -0.45 -5.87 9.89
N PHE A 123 -0.88 -5.96 11.14
CA PHE A 123 -1.11 -7.21 11.84
C PHE A 123 -2.60 -7.53 11.82
N LEU A 124 -2.93 -8.78 11.50
CA LEU A 124 -4.29 -9.27 11.28
C LEU A 124 -4.66 -10.38 12.25
N GLU A 125 -5.97 -10.55 12.44
CA GLU A 125 -6.60 -11.62 13.21
C GLU A 125 -7.49 -12.42 12.25
N LYS A 126 -7.34 -13.74 12.23
CA LYS A 126 -8.27 -14.63 11.52
C LYS A 126 -9.53 -14.78 12.36
N ARG A 127 -10.65 -14.26 11.86
CA ARG A 127 -11.94 -14.33 12.53
C ARG A 127 -12.82 -15.38 11.87
N ARG A 128 -13.04 -16.49 12.58
CA ARG A 128 -14.01 -17.51 12.16
C ARG A 128 -15.43 -16.97 12.33
N ARG A 129 -16.18 -16.79 11.25
CA ARG A 129 -17.58 -16.36 11.33
C ARG A 129 -18.45 -17.46 11.93
N LYS A 130 -19.25 -17.11 12.94
CA LYS A 130 -20.23 -18.01 13.58
C LYS A 130 -21.59 -18.00 12.86
N THR A 131 -21.59 -17.85 11.54
CA THR A 131 -22.82 -17.88 10.73
C THR A 131 -22.93 -19.24 10.03
N TRP A 132 -23.96 -20.00 10.38
CA TRP A 132 -24.22 -21.37 9.95
C TRP A 132 -24.46 -21.59 8.44
N TYR A 133 -24.36 -20.52 7.62
CA TYR A 133 -24.46 -20.56 6.16
C TYR A 133 -23.15 -20.18 5.44
N ALA A 134 -22.01 -20.12 6.13
CA ALA A 134 -20.75 -19.62 5.55
C ALA A 134 -20.13 -20.63 4.55
N MET A 135 -20.58 -20.57 3.30
CA MET A 135 -19.90 -21.14 2.13
C MET A 135 -18.71 -20.27 1.65
N ARG A 136 -18.39 -19.19 2.36
CA ARG A 136 -17.30 -18.26 2.06
C ARG A 136 -16.47 -17.93 3.30
N GLY A 137 -15.40 -18.70 3.50
CA GLY A 137 -14.10 -18.28 4.05
C GLY A 137 -14.00 -17.69 5.46
N ASP A 138 -12.78 -17.76 6.00
CA ASP A 138 -12.37 -16.99 7.18
C ASP A 138 -12.15 -15.52 6.80
N ASP A 139 -12.57 -14.57 7.65
CA ASP A 139 -12.33 -13.13 7.45
C ASP A 139 -11.00 -12.74 8.16
N GLU A 140 -10.11 -12.00 7.51
CA GLU A 140 -8.94 -11.40 8.15
C GLU A 140 -9.23 -9.94 8.53
N VAL A 141 -9.04 -9.60 9.80
CA VAL A 141 -9.31 -8.25 10.33
C VAL A 141 -8.02 -7.66 10.88
N CYS A 142 -7.62 -6.49 10.38
CA CYS A 142 -6.48 -5.77 10.93
C CYS A 142 -6.77 -5.35 12.38
N TRP A 143 -5.85 -5.64 13.30
CA TRP A 143 -5.93 -5.21 14.70
C TRP A 143 -4.85 -4.17 15.05
N GLU A 144 -3.81 -4.00 14.24
CA GLU A 144 -2.80 -2.95 14.43
C GLU A 144 -2.10 -2.61 13.11
N SER A 145 -1.78 -1.32 12.89
CA SER A 145 -1.10 -0.82 11.70
C SER A 145 0.07 0.10 12.06
N TRP A 146 1.24 -0.12 11.45
CA TRP A 146 2.44 0.69 11.61
C TRP A 146 2.89 1.26 10.27
N THR A 147 2.88 2.58 10.15
CA THR A 147 3.32 3.30 8.95
C THR A 147 4.65 4.00 9.22
N VAL A 148 5.68 3.65 8.45
CA VAL A 148 7.00 4.32 8.47
C VAL A 148 7.07 5.28 7.29
N LYS A 149 7.04 6.58 7.57
CA LYS A 149 7.22 7.64 6.57
C LYS A 149 8.71 7.91 6.39
N VAL A 150 9.21 7.76 5.18
CA VAL A 150 10.63 7.85 4.84
C VAL A 150 10.90 9.11 4.04
N THR A 151 11.90 9.88 4.49
CA THR A 151 12.44 11.02 3.75
C THR A 151 13.91 10.77 3.46
N VAL A 152 14.29 10.84 2.18
CA VAL A 152 15.66 10.67 1.71
C VAL A 152 16.24 12.03 1.36
N ALA A 153 17.33 12.43 2.01
CA ALA A 153 18.10 13.61 1.63
C ALA A 153 19.23 13.24 0.67
N ASP A 154 19.52 14.11 -0.29
CA ASP A 154 20.60 13.93 -1.27
C ASP A 154 21.76 14.91 -1.01
N PRO A 155 22.72 14.57 -0.13
CA PRO A 155 23.81 15.45 0.24
C PRO A 155 24.82 15.59 -0.90
N ARG A 156 25.11 16.82 -1.33
CA ARG A 156 26.01 17.10 -2.47
C ARG A 156 27.46 17.21 -2.03
N THR A 157 27.71 17.68 -0.81
CA THR A 157 29.06 17.87 -0.27
C THR A 157 29.39 16.89 0.85
N GLU A 158 30.68 16.71 1.14
CA GLU A 158 31.13 15.85 2.26
C GLU A 158 30.66 16.38 3.62
N GLY A 159 30.69 17.70 3.81
CA GLY A 159 30.18 18.34 5.02
C GLY A 159 28.67 18.12 5.22
N GLU A 160 27.89 18.10 4.14
CA GLU A 160 26.47 17.75 4.18
C GLU A 160 26.27 16.26 4.47
N ARG A 161 27.04 15.36 3.85
CA ARG A 161 26.98 13.91 4.10
C ARG A 161 27.17 13.60 5.59
N ALA A 162 28.18 14.19 6.22
CA ALA A 162 28.42 14.00 7.65
C ALA A 162 27.24 14.50 8.51
N LYS A 163 26.63 15.64 8.16
CA LYS A 163 25.44 16.18 8.86
C LYS A 163 24.22 15.28 8.67
N VAL A 164 23.95 14.83 7.44
CA VAL A 164 22.85 13.93 7.11
C VAL A 164 23.01 12.62 7.86
N ARG A 165 24.19 12.00 7.85
CA ARG A 165 24.44 10.74 8.58
C ARG A 165 24.13 10.86 10.07
N ARG A 166 24.60 11.92 10.73
CA ARG A 166 24.31 12.18 12.16
C ARG A 166 22.82 12.41 12.41
N ALA A 167 22.13 13.09 11.50
CA ALA A 167 20.69 13.29 11.59
C ALA A 167 19.91 11.98 11.37
N SER A 168 20.36 11.12 10.45
CA SER A 168 19.78 9.81 10.18
C SER A 168 19.87 8.90 11.41
N GLU A 169 21.06 8.80 12.02
CA GLU A 169 21.30 8.04 13.25
C GLU A 169 20.40 8.52 14.40
N ARG A 170 20.34 9.84 14.63
CA ARG A 170 19.49 10.42 15.69
C ARG A 170 18.00 10.15 15.44
N THR A 171 17.55 10.28 14.20
CA THR A 171 16.16 10.04 13.83
C THR A 171 15.80 8.57 13.98
N LEU A 172 16.69 7.66 13.56
CA LEU A 172 16.54 6.22 13.74
C LEU A 172 16.39 5.88 15.22
N HIS A 173 17.32 6.34 16.08
CA HIS A 173 17.23 6.13 17.52
C HIS A 173 15.87 6.57 18.10
N ASN A 174 15.45 7.81 17.79
CA ASN A 174 14.19 8.36 18.28
C ASN A 174 12.99 7.53 17.80
N THR A 175 13.02 7.07 16.56
CA THR A 175 11.94 6.27 15.96
C THR A 175 11.84 4.89 16.58
N ILE A 176 12.95 4.24 16.86
CA ILE A 176 12.99 2.96 17.57
C ILE A 176 12.43 3.11 19.00
N MET A 177 12.89 4.13 19.74
CA MET A 177 12.37 4.40 21.08
C MET A 177 10.87 4.75 21.07
N LYS A 178 10.41 5.46 20.04
CA LYS A 178 8.98 5.74 19.83
C LYS A 178 8.20 4.45 19.56
N ALA A 179 8.72 3.55 18.72
CA ALA A 179 8.09 2.27 18.45
C ALA A 179 7.95 1.42 19.72
N VAL A 180 9.02 1.29 20.50
CA VAL A 180 9.00 0.58 21.80
C VAL A 180 7.99 1.21 22.77
N THR A 181 7.94 2.54 22.85
CA THR A 181 7.00 3.25 23.72
C THR A 181 5.56 3.00 23.31
N LEU A 182 5.24 3.15 22.02
CA LEU A 182 3.89 2.91 21.48
C LEU A 182 3.47 1.46 21.68
N ALA A 183 4.38 0.52 21.38
CA ALA A 183 4.15 -0.90 21.51
C ALA A 183 3.87 -1.32 22.96
N ASN A 184 4.52 -0.65 23.92
CA ASN A 184 4.32 -0.90 25.34
C ASN A 184 3.07 -0.24 25.91
N ALA A 185 2.71 0.96 25.44
CA ALA A 185 1.54 1.68 25.90
C ALA A 185 0.22 1.11 25.35
N HIS A 186 0.27 0.43 24.20
CA HIS A 186 -0.91 -0.14 23.54
C HIS A 186 -0.79 -1.66 23.48
N LYS A 187 -1.18 -2.33 24.57
CA LYS A 187 -1.23 -3.80 24.64
C LYS A 187 -2.66 -4.33 24.72
N ASP A 188 -3.61 -3.50 25.17
CA ASP A 188 -4.98 -3.92 25.47
C ASP A 188 -5.79 -4.33 24.23
N HIS A 189 -5.36 -3.95 23.03
CA HIS A 189 -6.00 -4.29 21.77
C HIS A 189 -5.41 -5.53 21.08
N ILE A 190 -4.36 -6.14 21.64
CA ILE A 190 -3.77 -7.37 21.12
C ILE A 190 -4.81 -8.50 21.29
N PRO A 191 -5.27 -9.16 20.21
CA PRO A 191 -6.27 -10.21 20.33
C PRO A 191 -5.77 -11.41 21.15
N PRO A 192 -6.66 -12.17 21.80
CA PRO A 192 -6.27 -13.41 22.46
C PRO A 192 -5.80 -14.44 21.43
N ILE A 193 -4.75 -15.20 21.76
CA ILE A 193 -4.30 -16.31 20.93
C ILE A 193 -5.31 -17.45 21.07
N THR A 194 -6.05 -17.75 20.00
CA THR A 194 -7.09 -18.78 19.99
C THR A 194 -6.74 -20.04 19.19
N THR A 195 -5.59 -20.05 18.51
CA THR A 195 -5.11 -21.18 17.70
C THR A 195 -3.75 -21.66 18.16
N SER A 196 -3.41 -22.90 17.79
CA SER A 196 -2.07 -23.48 18.00
C SER A 196 -1.17 -23.34 16.77
N ASP A 197 -1.51 -22.41 15.86
CA ASP A 197 -0.71 -22.16 14.65
C ASP A 197 0.65 -21.59 15.03
N SER A 198 1.68 -21.86 14.23
CA SER A 198 3.03 -21.34 14.46
C SER A 198 3.07 -19.80 14.44
N ASN A 199 2.19 -19.17 13.66
CA ASN A 199 1.99 -17.72 13.62
C ASN A 199 0.50 -17.38 13.89
N PRO A 200 0.15 -16.92 15.10
CA PRO A 200 -1.23 -16.66 15.48
C PRO A 200 -1.83 -15.40 14.83
N PHE A 201 -0.98 -14.47 14.35
CA PHE A 201 -1.41 -13.21 13.76
C PHE A 201 -0.76 -13.01 12.38
N PRO A 202 -1.51 -13.21 11.28
CA PRO A 202 -1.00 -12.90 9.95
C PRO A 202 -0.56 -11.44 9.83
N TYR A 203 0.31 -11.15 8.87
CA TYR A 203 0.81 -9.81 8.61
C TYR A 203 0.86 -9.50 7.12
N GLN A 204 0.77 -8.22 6.78
CA GLN A 204 0.90 -7.72 5.41
C GLN A 204 1.77 -6.46 5.39
N ILE A 205 2.58 -6.29 4.34
CA ILE A 205 3.38 -5.10 4.13
C ILE A 205 2.92 -4.41 2.84
N HIS A 206 2.75 -3.10 2.90
CA HIS A 206 2.34 -2.27 1.77
C HIS A 206 3.33 -1.13 1.57
N VAL A 207 3.69 -0.85 0.31
CA VAL A 207 4.53 0.29 -0.06
C VAL A 207 3.63 1.36 -0.69
N GLY A 208 3.75 2.62 -0.24
CA GLY A 208 2.95 3.73 -0.73
C GLY A 208 3.74 5.03 -0.90
N GLY A 209 3.24 5.94 -1.73
CA GLY A 209 3.76 7.31 -1.87
C GLY A 209 3.09 8.27 -0.88
N ILE A 210 3.81 9.32 -0.46
CA ILE A 210 3.23 10.43 0.32
C ILE A 210 2.46 11.34 -0.65
N GLY A 211 1.30 10.87 -1.09
CA GLY A 211 0.48 11.57 -2.10
C GLY A 211 -0.72 10.81 -2.65
N GLY A 212 -0.97 9.57 -2.22
CA GLY A 212 -2.08 8.78 -2.74
C GLY A 212 -2.70 7.89 -1.68
N THR A 213 -3.57 8.46 -0.84
CA THR A 213 -4.66 7.69 -0.25
C THR A 213 -5.53 7.15 -1.39
N GLY A 214 -5.65 5.82 -1.53
CA GLY A 214 -6.72 5.20 -2.31
C GLY A 214 -6.32 4.44 -3.57
N GLY A 215 -5.40 3.47 -3.47
CA GLY A 215 -5.16 2.49 -4.53
C GLY A 215 -6.02 1.23 -4.37
N GLN A 216 -7.35 1.34 -4.29
CA GLN A 216 -8.25 0.17 -4.30
C GLN A 216 -9.44 0.15 -5.28
N PRO A 217 -9.67 1.07 -6.24
CA PRO A 217 -10.83 0.92 -7.13
C PRO A 217 -10.61 0.01 -8.36
N GLN A 218 -9.38 -0.33 -8.75
CA GLN A 218 -9.16 -0.90 -10.09
C GLN A 218 -9.53 -2.40 -10.21
N GLN A 219 -9.25 -3.21 -9.19
CA GLN A 219 -9.62 -4.64 -9.20
C GLN A 219 -11.13 -4.85 -9.08
N GLN A 220 -11.81 -4.01 -8.28
CA GLN A 220 -13.25 -4.13 -8.08
C GLN A 220 -14.04 -3.68 -9.31
N GLN A 221 -13.54 -2.67 -10.03
CA GLN A 221 -14.14 -2.21 -11.28
C GLN A 221 -13.98 -3.23 -12.42
N GLN A 222 -12.85 -3.94 -12.48
CA GLN A 222 -12.62 -5.00 -13.46
C GLN A 222 -13.53 -6.21 -13.22
N GLN A 223 -13.78 -6.57 -11.96
CA GLN A 223 -14.76 -7.62 -11.60
C GLN A 223 -16.19 -7.24 -11.97
N GLN A 224 -16.61 -5.99 -11.76
CA GLN A 224 -17.95 -5.53 -12.15
C GLN A 224 -18.14 -5.53 -13.67
N GLN A 225 -17.13 -5.11 -14.46
CA GLN A 225 -17.20 -5.19 -15.92
C GLN A 225 -17.33 -6.64 -16.40
N GLN A 226 -16.60 -7.57 -15.80
CA GLN A 226 -16.66 -8.98 -16.19
C GLN A 226 -18.03 -9.61 -15.87
N GLN A 227 -18.66 -9.23 -14.75
CA GLN A 227 -20.03 -9.64 -14.44
C GLN A 227 -21.07 -9.06 -15.41
N GLN A 228 -20.93 -7.79 -15.80
CA GLN A 228 -21.84 -7.19 -16.79
C GLN A 228 -21.74 -7.87 -18.16
N LEU A 229 -20.52 -8.19 -18.60
CA LEU A 229 -20.29 -8.93 -19.85
C LEU A 229 -20.94 -10.32 -19.83
N LEU A 230 -20.80 -11.06 -18.73
CA LEU A 230 -21.44 -12.37 -18.56
C LEU A 230 -22.97 -12.27 -18.59
N GLN A 231 -23.53 -11.25 -17.95
CA GLN A 231 -24.97 -11.05 -17.90
C GLN A 231 -25.54 -10.66 -19.28
N GLN A 232 -24.82 -9.83 -20.04
CA GLN A 232 -25.19 -9.46 -21.40
C GLN A 232 -25.14 -10.67 -22.36
N GLN A 233 -24.13 -11.54 -22.21
CA GLN A 233 -24.03 -12.76 -23.03
C GLN A 233 -25.19 -13.75 -22.74
N GLN A 234 -25.58 -13.91 -21.47
CA GLN A 234 -26.77 -14.73 -21.13
C GLN A 234 -28.07 -14.14 -21.70
N GLN A 235 -28.21 -12.81 -21.72
CA GLN A 235 -29.39 -12.17 -22.32
C GLN A 235 -29.44 -12.38 -23.83
N GLN A 236 -28.30 -12.28 -24.53
CA GLN A 236 -28.21 -12.57 -25.95
C GLN A 236 -28.57 -14.04 -26.26
N GLN A 237 -28.05 -15.00 -25.49
CA GLN A 237 -28.40 -16.41 -25.67
C GLN A 237 -29.90 -16.66 -25.46
N LYS A 238 -30.51 -16.04 -24.44
CA LYS A 238 -31.97 -16.13 -24.21
C LYS A 238 -32.78 -15.50 -25.33
N HIS A 239 -32.30 -14.41 -25.93
CA HIS A 239 -32.98 -13.77 -27.06
C HIS A 239 -32.90 -14.65 -28.30
N GLN A 240 -31.72 -15.16 -28.64
CA GLN A 240 -31.50 -16.07 -29.76
C GLN A 240 -32.28 -17.38 -29.59
N SER A 241 -32.36 -17.94 -28.37
CA SER A 241 -33.13 -19.17 -28.14
C SER A 241 -34.64 -18.94 -28.31
N LYS A 242 -35.15 -17.78 -27.89
CA LYS A 242 -36.56 -17.42 -28.10
C LYS A 242 -36.87 -17.19 -29.57
N GLU A 243 -35.97 -16.55 -30.29
CA GLU A 243 -36.11 -16.28 -31.72
C GLU A 243 -36.04 -17.58 -32.54
N ALA A 244 -35.11 -18.48 -32.22
CA ALA A 244 -35.03 -19.82 -32.81
C ALA A 244 -36.29 -20.65 -32.52
N ALA A 245 -36.82 -20.60 -31.30
CA ALA A 245 -38.07 -21.28 -30.95
C ALA A 245 -39.28 -20.71 -31.69
N ALA A 246 -39.35 -19.39 -31.87
CA ALA A 246 -40.39 -18.73 -32.64
C ALA A 246 -40.31 -19.09 -34.13
N ALA A 247 -39.12 -19.09 -34.73
CA ALA A 247 -38.90 -19.49 -36.12
C ALA A 247 -39.30 -20.96 -36.35
N ALA A 248 -38.92 -21.87 -35.44
CA ALA A 248 -39.30 -23.27 -35.50
C ALA A 248 -40.83 -23.47 -35.42
N ALA A 249 -41.52 -22.68 -34.58
CA ALA A 249 -42.98 -22.73 -34.46
C ALA A 249 -43.69 -22.22 -35.73
N VAL A 250 -43.14 -21.21 -36.41
CA VAL A 250 -43.67 -20.71 -37.69
C VAL A 250 -43.49 -21.76 -38.79
N THR A 251 -42.31 -22.37 -38.91
CA THR A 251 -42.05 -23.45 -39.88
C THR A 251 -42.97 -24.65 -39.65
N ALA A 252 -43.19 -25.05 -38.39
CA ALA A 252 -44.10 -26.15 -38.05
C ALA A 252 -45.56 -25.83 -38.42
N LYS A 253 -46.01 -24.59 -38.19
CA LYS A 253 -47.35 -24.14 -38.62
C LYS A 253 -47.50 -24.12 -40.13
N ALA A 254 -46.48 -23.65 -40.88
CA ALA A 254 -46.50 -23.63 -42.34
C ALA A 254 -46.55 -25.05 -42.93
N ALA A 255 -45.75 -25.98 -42.40
CA ALA A 255 -45.79 -27.40 -42.79
C ALA A 255 -47.15 -28.04 -42.50
N GLY A 256 -47.74 -27.78 -41.33
CA GLY A 256 -49.07 -28.29 -40.97
C GLY A 256 -50.20 -27.75 -41.84
N TRP A 257 -50.10 -26.51 -42.34
CA TRP A 257 -51.08 -25.95 -43.27
C TRP A 257 -50.94 -26.55 -44.68
N ALA A 258 -49.71 -26.77 -45.17
CA ALA A 258 -49.45 -27.40 -46.46
C ALA A 258 -49.96 -28.85 -46.53
N THR A 259 -49.73 -29.66 -45.48
CA THR A 259 -50.27 -31.03 -45.39
C THR A 259 -51.80 -31.06 -45.36
N ARG A 260 -52.46 -30.05 -44.75
CA ARG A 260 -53.92 -29.96 -44.67
C ARG A 260 -54.59 -29.50 -45.97
N MET A 261 -53.86 -28.76 -46.81
CA MET A 261 -54.35 -28.26 -48.11
C MET A 261 -53.99 -29.18 -49.30
N GLY A 262 -53.24 -30.27 -49.07
CA GLY A 262 -52.95 -31.27 -50.08
C GLY A 262 -52.00 -30.80 -51.20
N ILE A 263 -51.15 -29.81 -50.93
CA ILE A 263 -50.14 -29.34 -51.87
C ILE A 263 -48.82 -29.99 -51.50
N TYR A 264 -48.45 -31.05 -52.21
CA TYR A 264 -47.08 -31.53 -52.37
C TYR A 264 -46.66 -31.32 -53.82
#